data_AF-A0A438DE02-F1
#
_entry.id   AF-A0A438DE02-F1
#
_cell.length_a   1.000
_cell.length_b   1.000
_cell.length_c   1.000
_cell.angle_alpha   90.00
_cell.angle_beta   90.00
_cell.angle_gamma   90.00
#
_symmetry.space_group_name_H-M   'P 1'
#
loop_
_entity.id
_entity.type
_entity.pdbx_description
1 polymer ?
#
loop_
_entity_poly.entity_id
_entity_poly.type
_entity_poly.pdbx_seq_one_letter_code
_entity_poly.pdbx_strand_id
1 'polypeptide(L)'
;MAKDGPDWDGLLKWSLAHSDGTRPPLAYYLENLDSCGLAGKVYEEERKWFMEAMQAQSVDVVKRMKEITLVMQTPEQVLEAQGVTSADIEDMLDELQEHVESIDMANASEEDVQVVENTSTEVCSTDLHSIGGLVPLLGYLKNSHSGIRAKAAEVITTIVQNNPRSQQLVMEANGFEPLLSNFTSDPDITVRTKALGAIASLIRHNKPGIAAFRLANGYAALRDALGSESVRFQRKALNLIHYLLHENSSDCNVVSELGFPRIMMHLASSDDSEVREAALRGLLELAQDKTSGGSDGLGEEDEKLKQLLQERIKGISLMSPEDLGAAREERHLVDSLWNACYNEPSSLRGEGLVVLPGDDAPPPDVASKHFEPPLRAWAANQEANRAPGTEKKEAAPLLLGFSPQQPETPHVQSSSSGGEDAGQRSTPR
;
A
#
# COMPACT_ATOMS: atom_id res chain seq x y z
N MET A 1 -25.13 -16.60 11.71
CA MET A 1 -23.99 -17.20 12.42
C MET A 1 -22.80 -16.33 12.08
N ALA A 2 -22.55 -15.30 12.88
CA ALA A 2 -21.43 -14.38 12.69
C ALA A 2 -20.18 -15.00 13.33
N LYS A 3 -19.08 -15.02 12.57
CA LYS A 3 -17.75 -15.38 13.04
C LYS A 3 -16.88 -14.14 12.92
N ASP A 4 -17.12 -13.17 13.78
CA ASP A 4 -16.17 -12.09 14.01
C ASP A 4 -15.17 -12.61 15.05
N GLY A 5 -13.88 -12.57 14.71
CA GLY A 5 -12.82 -12.82 15.67
C GLY A 5 -12.86 -11.76 16.79
N PRO A 6 -12.43 -12.11 18.02
CA PRO A 6 -12.48 -11.15 19.13
C PRO A 6 -11.52 -9.98 18.90
N ASP A 7 -12.02 -8.76 19.05
CA ASP A 7 -11.24 -7.52 19.07
C ASP A 7 -10.28 -7.52 20.27
N TRP A 8 -9.02 -7.82 19.99
CA TRP A 8 -7.96 -7.95 20.98
C TRP A 8 -7.53 -6.61 21.59
N ASP A 9 -7.71 -5.49 20.89
CA ASP A 9 -7.31 -4.16 21.38
C ASP A 9 -8.30 -3.65 22.43
N GLY A 10 -9.60 -3.86 22.19
CA GLY A 10 -10.65 -3.64 23.20
C GLY A 10 -10.45 -4.51 24.45
N LEU A 11 -10.06 -5.77 24.26
CA LEU A 11 -9.81 -6.72 25.35
C LEU A 11 -8.61 -6.31 26.23
N LEU A 12 -7.54 -5.80 25.60
CA LEU A 12 -6.34 -5.33 26.28
C LEU A 12 -6.61 -4.05 27.10
N LYS A 13 -7.26 -3.06 26.49
CA LYS A 13 -7.63 -1.79 27.15
C LYS A 13 -8.58 -2.01 28.32
N TRP A 14 -9.55 -2.92 28.15
CA TRP A 14 -10.49 -3.26 29.21
C TRP A 14 -9.80 -4.02 30.37
N SER A 15 -8.93 -4.99 30.06
CA SER A 15 -8.20 -5.75 31.09
C SER A 15 -7.27 -4.86 31.91
N LEU A 16 -6.64 -3.86 31.30
CA LEU A 16 -5.85 -2.85 31.99
C LEU A 16 -6.70 -1.97 32.91
N ALA A 17 -7.92 -1.63 32.50
CA ALA A 17 -8.84 -0.78 33.26
C ALA A 17 -9.55 -1.51 34.41
N HIS A 18 -9.76 -2.83 34.32
CA HIS A 18 -10.54 -3.62 35.27
C HIS A 18 -9.73 -4.66 36.07
N SER A 19 -8.40 -4.64 35.92
CA SER A 19 -7.47 -5.39 36.77
C SER A 19 -7.42 -4.79 38.18
N ASP A 20 -8.40 -5.11 39.03
CA ASP A 20 -8.42 -4.67 40.43
C ASP A 20 -7.48 -5.47 41.35
N GLY A 21 -6.78 -6.48 40.83
CA GLY A 21 -5.81 -7.30 41.58
C GLY A 21 -6.40 -8.14 42.72
N THR A 22 -7.72 -8.15 42.94
CA THR A 22 -8.38 -8.86 44.06
C THR A 22 -9.17 -10.09 43.64
N ARG A 23 -9.28 -10.37 42.33
CA ARG A 23 -9.93 -11.60 41.82
C ARG A 23 -8.92 -12.59 41.24
N PRO A 24 -9.07 -13.91 41.50
CA PRO A 24 -8.20 -14.91 40.88
C PRO A 24 -8.33 -14.86 39.34
N PRO A 25 -7.27 -15.20 38.59
CA PRO A 25 -7.33 -15.25 37.13
C PRO A 25 -8.44 -16.20 36.65
N LEU A 26 -9.07 -15.89 35.51
CA LEU A 26 -10.10 -16.72 34.87
C LEU A 26 -9.69 -18.21 34.71
N ALA A 27 -8.38 -18.47 34.61
CA ALA A 27 -7.78 -19.80 34.60
C ALA A 27 -8.13 -20.65 35.84
N TYR A 28 -8.31 -20.04 37.01
CA TYR A 28 -8.66 -20.72 38.26
C TYR A 28 -10.08 -21.32 38.25
N TYR A 29 -10.98 -20.76 37.45
CA TYR A 29 -12.35 -21.27 37.31
C TYR A 29 -12.47 -22.36 36.22
N LEU A 30 -11.51 -22.45 35.29
CA LEU A 30 -11.47 -23.49 34.26
C LEU A 30 -10.98 -24.84 34.77
N GLU A 31 -10.23 -24.89 35.88
CA GLU A 31 -9.77 -26.17 36.48
C GLU A 31 -10.82 -26.88 37.37
N ASN A 32 -11.92 -26.22 37.76
CA ASN A 32 -12.93 -26.76 38.68
C ASN A 32 -14.33 -26.88 38.05
N LEU A 33 -14.38 -27.29 36.77
CA LEU A 33 -15.60 -27.30 35.96
C LEU A 33 -16.65 -28.37 36.32
N ASP A 34 -16.37 -29.28 37.25
CA ASP A 34 -17.23 -30.46 37.49
C ASP A 34 -18.16 -30.41 38.72
N SER A 35 -18.21 -29.31 39.50
CA SER A 35 -18.95 -29.35 40.78
C SER A 35 -20.03 -28.30 41.06
N CYS A 36 -20.40 -27.42 40.12
CA CYS A 36 -21.58 -26.58 40.34
C CYS A 36 -22.23 -26.09 39.03
N GLY A 37 -23.38 -26.66 38.68
CA GLY A 37 -24.23 -26.23 37.55
C GLY A 37 -24.81 -24.81 37.67
N LEU A 38 -24.40 -24.02 38.67
CA LEU A 38 -24.67 -22.58 38.77
C LEU A 38 -23.64 -21.71 38.02
N ALA A 39 -22.41 -22.20 37.81
CA ALA A 39 -21.34 -21.40 37.19
C ALA A 39 -21.59 -21.12 35.71
N GLY A 40 -22.26 -22.03 34.99
CA GLY A 40 -22.59 -21.83 33.58
C GLY A 40 -23.55 -20.67 33.32
N LYS A 41 -24.51 -20.43 34.22
CA LYS A 41 -25.46 -19.31 34.07
C LYS A 41 -24.82 -17.95 34.39
N VAL A 42 -23.99 -17.89 35.42
CA VAL A 42 -23.23 -16.68 35.75
C VAL A 42 -22.24 -16.37 34.63
N TYR A 43 -21.58 -17.38 34.06
CA TYR A 43 -20.69 -17.22 32.91
C TYR A 43 -21.42 -16.80 31.63
N GLU A 44 -22.62 -17.31 31.36
CA GLU A 44 -23.45 -16.89 30.22
C GLU A 44 -23.99 -15.47 30.39
N GLU A 45 -24.42 -15.10 31.61
CA GLU A 45 -24.89 -13.74 31.92
C GLU A 45 -23.75 -12.73 31.88
N GLU A 46 -22.57 -13.06 32.42
CA GLU A 46 -21.36 -12.22 32.34
C GLU A 46 -20.83 -12.12 30.90
N ARG A 47 -20.86 -13.21 30.13
CA ARG A 47 -20.51 -13.20 28.71
C ARG A 47 -21.49 -12.38 27.89
N LYS A 48 -22.79 -12.48 28.17
CA LYS A 48 -23.83 -11.71 27.48
C LYS A 48 -23.72 -10.24 27.83
N TRP A 49 -23.55 -9.91 29.11
CA TRP A 49 -23.29 -8.54 29.56
C TRP A 49 -22.00 -7.99 28.96
N PHE A 50 -20.94 -8.79 28.85
CA PHE A 50 -19.68 -8.42 28.22
C PHE A 50 -19.84 -8.16 26.71
N MET A 51 -20.54 -9.03 25.98
CA MET A 51 -20.86 -8.80 24.57
C MET A 51 -21.78 -7.58 24.38
N GLU A 52 -22.75 -7.37 25.28
CA GLU A 52 -23.63 -6.20 25.29
C GLU A 52 -22.86 -4.92 25.62
N ALA A 53 -21.90 -4.95 26.55
CA ALA A 53 -21.03 -3.83 26.89
C ALA A 53 -20.02 -3.52 25.77
N MET A 54 -19.46 -4.54 25.12
CA MET A 54 -18.63 -4.38 23.94
C MET A 54 -19.41 -3.79 22.77
N GLN A 55 -20.63 -4.27 22.49
CA GLN A 55 -21.51 -3.70 21.47
C GLN A 55 -22.00 -2.29 21.81
N ALA A 56 -22.24 -1.99 23.09
CA ALA A 56 -22.62 -0.65 23.52
C ALA A 56 -21.45 0.35 23.44
N GLN A 57 -20.21 -0.14 23.47
CA GLN A 57 -19.00 0.67 23.38
C GLN A 57 -18.38 0.71 21.97
N SER A 58 -18.75 -0.22 21.09
CA SER A 58 -18.45 -0.16 19.65
C SER A 58 -19.34 0.89 19.00
N VAL A 59 -18.76 1.98 18.50
CA VAL A 59 -19.47 2.90 17.62
C VAL A 59 -19.89 2.11 16.37
N ASP A 60 -21.19 2.11 16.04
CA ASP A 60 -21.66 1.61 14.74
C ASP A 60 -21.12 2.55 13.66
N VAL A 61 -19.95 2.20 13.12
CA VAL A 61 -19.18 2.98 12.15
C VAL A 61 -20.07 3.36 10.96
N VAL A 62 -20.86 2.41 10.45
CA VAL A 62 -21.76 2.63 9.31
C VAL A 62 -22.87 3.63 9.66
N LYS A 63 -23.45 3.54 10.86
CA LYS A 63 -24.42 4.53 11.33
C LYS A 63 -23.79 5.91 11.45
N ARG A 64 -22.58 6.01 12.00
CA ARG A 64 -21.88 7.29 12.14
C ARG A 64 -21.54 7.90 10.78
N MET A 65 -21.07 7.10 9.82
CA MET A 65 -20.84 7.54 8.44
C MET A 65 -22.12 8.05 7.75
N LYS A 66 -23.28 7.46 8.05
CA LYS A 66 -24.58 7.97 7.55
C LYS A 66 -24.94 9.33 8.15
N GLU A 67 -24.67 9.53 9.43
CA GLU A 67 -24.86 10.83 10.08
C GLU A 67 -23.96 11.90 9.46
N ILE A 68 -22.67 11.59 9.28
CA ILE A 68 -21.71 12.47 8.60
C ILE A 68 -22.17 12.78 7.17
N THR A 69 -22.64 11.77 6.44
CA THR A 69 -23.19 11.93 5.08
C THR A 69 -24.39 12.87 5.05
N LEU A 70 -25.27 12.81 6.04
CA LEU A 70 -26.41 13.72 6.14
C LEU A 70 -25.96 15.16 6.39
N VAL A 71 -24.93 15.36 7.22
CA VAL A 71 -24.32 16.69 7.42
C VAL A 71 -23.73 17.19 6.10
N MET A 72 -23.01 16.35 5.34
CA MET A 72 -22.46 16.73 4.04
C MET A 72 -23.51 17.11 2.99
N GLN A 73 -24.70 16.53 3.06
CA GLN A 73 -25.82 16.85 2.16
C GLN A 73 -26.56 18.13 2.58
N THR A 74 -26.32 18.62 3.80
CA THR A 74 -26.99 19.81 4.31
C THR A 74 -26.39 21.07 3.66
N PRO A 75 -27.22 22.02 3.18
CA PRO A 75 -26.70 23.25 2.58
C PRO A 75 -25.82 24.05 3.54
N GLU A 76 -24.73 24.62 3.03
CA GLU A 76 -23.75 25.39 3.81
C GLU A 76 -24.39 26.52 4.63
N GLN A 77 -25.41 27.19 4.10
CA GLN A 77 -26.12 28.27 4.81
C GLN A 77 -26.84 27.77 6.06
N VAL A 78 -27.30 26.52 6.05
CA VAL A 78 -27.98 25.88 7.19
C VAL A 78 -26.95 25.45 8.23
N LEU A 79 -25.79 24.95 7.79
CA LEU A 79 -24.68 24.59 8.69
C LEU A 79 -24.14 25.84 9.40
N GLU A 80 -23.91 26.93 8.67
CA GLU A 80 -23.49 28.22 9.24
C GLU A 80 -24.53 28.76 10.24
N ALA A 81 -25.83 28.66 9.91
CA ALA A 81 -26.90 29.08 10.82
C ALA A 81 -26.98 28.22 12.10
N GLN A 82 -26.51 26.98 12.06
CA GLN A 82 -26.38 26.08 13.22
C GLN A 82 -25.07 26.29 13.99
N GLY A 83 -24.21 27.22 13.54
CA GLY A 83 -22.93 27.52 14.18
C GLY A 83 -21.82 26.54 13.85
N VAL A 84 -21.99 25.71 12.81
CA VAL A 84 -20.94 24.80 12.31
C VAL A 84 -19.88 25.64 11.59
N THR A 85 -18.65 25.56 12.06
CA THR A 85 -17.50 26.24 11.47
C THR A 85 -16.81 25.37 10.42
N SER A 86 -15.94 25.97 9.60
CA SER A 86 -15.14 25.20 8.64
C SER A 86 -14.23 24.17 9.32
N ALA A 87 -13.73 24.48 10.52
CA ALA A 87 -12.92 23.56 11.31
C ALA A 87 -13.74 22.33 11.76
N ASP A 88 -15.00 22.53 12.16
CA ASP A 88 -15.88 21.40 12.52
C ASP A 88 -16.14 20.47 11.33
N ILE A 89 -16.20 21.02 10.11
CA ILE A 89 -16.34 20.23 8.87
C ILE A 89 -15.03 19.48 8.57
N GLU A 90 -13.87 20.11 8.79
CA GLU A 90 -12.56 19.46 8.65
C GLU A 90 -12.41 18.29 9.63
N ASP A 91 -12.72 18.49 10.91
CA ASP A 91 -12.68 17.44 11.94
C ASP A 91 -13.65 16.30 11.61
N MET A 92 -14.84 16.61 11.08
CA MET A 92 -15.80 15.61 10.63
C MET A 92 -15.29 14.80 9.43
N LEU A 93 -14.56 15.43 8.50
CA LEU A 93 -13.95 14.74 7.36
C LEU A 93 -12.78 13.86 7.79
N ASP A 94 -12.04 14.27 8.82
CA ASP A 94 -11.00 13.44 9.44
C ASP A 94 -11.62 12.21 10.11
N GLU A 95 -12.69 12.41 10.87
CA GLU A 95 -13.46 11.30 11.45
C GLU A 95 -13.97 10.34 10.36
N LEU A 96 -14.47 10.88 9.24
CA LEU A 96 -14.91 10.07 8.10
C LEU A 96 -13.77 9.27 7.48
N GLN A 97 -12.58 9.87 7.35
CA GLN A 97 -11.40 9.18 6.83
C GLN A 97 -11.04 7.99 7.72
N GLU A 98 -10.94 8.19 9.03
CA GLU A 98 -10.62 7.12 9.99
C GLU A 98 -11.63 5.97 9.91
N HIS A 99 -12.92 6.29 9.82
CA HIS A 99 -13.99 5.29 9.67
C HIS A 99 -13.83 4.49 8.38
N VAL A 100 -13.55 5.14 7.25
CA VAL A 100 -13.32 4.45 5.97
C VAL A 100 -12.08 3.54 6.07
N GLU A 101 -10.97 4.03 6.62
CA GLU A 101 -9.75 3.24 6.82
C GLU A 101 -9.99 2.02 7.71
N SER A 102 -10.76 2.18 8.78
CA SER A 102 -11.07 1.07 9.71
C SER A 102 -11.86 -0.06 9.03
N ILE A 103 -12.81 0.29 8.16
CA ILE A 103 -13.59 -0.68 7.39
C ILE A 103 -12.70 -1.37 6.36
N ASP A 104 -11.90 -0.61 5.62
CA ASP A 104 -10.99 -1.16 4.62
C ASP A 104 -10.00 -2.17 5.25
N MET A 105 -9.47 -1.85 6.43
CA MET A 105 -8.58 -2.72 7.19
C MET A 105 -9.26 -3.99 7.73
N ALA A 106 -10.51 -3.87 8.22
CA ALA A 106 -11.27 -5.03 8.68
C ALA A 106 -11.49 -6.03 7.53
N ASN A 107 -11.88 -5.54 6.36
CA ASN A 107 -12.14 -6.37 5.19
C ASN A 107 -10.86 -7.02 4.63
N ALA A 108 -9.72 -6.32 4.66
CA ALA A 108 -8.43 -6.90 4.27
C ALA A 108 -8.02 -8.10 5.16
N SER A 109 -8.47 -8.14 6.43
CA SER A 109 -8.21 -9.27 7.33
C SER A 109 -9.14 -10.47 7.11
N GLU A 110 -10.29 -10.25 6.46
CA GLU A 110 -11.27 -11.30 6.15
C GLU A 110 -10.97 -12.02 4.81
N GLU A 111 -10.21 -11.40 3.90
CA GLU A 111 -9.84 -11.97 2.60
C GLU A 111 -8.95 -13.23 2.68
N ASP A 112 -8.33 -13.53 3.84
CA ASP A 112 -7.61 -14.79 4.08
C ASP A 112 -8.55 -16.00 4.25
N VAL A 113 -9.88 -15.82 4.24
CA VAL A 113 -10.87 -16.90 4.32
C VAL A 113 -11.44 -17.24 2.94
N GLN A 114 -10.72 -18.12 2.24
CA GLN A 114 -11.21 -19.06 1.23
C GLN A 114 -11.99 -18.51 0.03
N VAL A 115 -11.30 -18.55 -1.13
CA VAL A 115 -11.83 -18.65 -2.49
C VAL A 115 -13.14 -19.48 -2.52
N VAL A 116 -14.27 -18.79 -2.65
CA VAL A 116 -15.53 -19.36 -3.16
C VAL A 116 -16.01 -18.45 -4.28
N GLU A 117 -15.79 -18.93 -5.51
CA GLU A 117 -16.43 -18.40 -6.70
C GLU A 117 -17.96 -18.34 -6.50
N ASN A 118 -18.56 -17.18 -6.85
CA ASN A 118 -19.96 -17.01 -7.26
C ASN A 118 -21.02 -16.51 -6.25
N THR A 119 -20.68 -15.64 -5.29
CA THR A 119 -21.70 -14.77 -4.64
C THR A 119 -21.19 -13.36 -4.41
N SER A 120 -21.86 -12.37 -5.02
CA SER A 120 -21.58 -10.93 -5.07
C SER A 120 -21.59 -10.19 -3.72
N THR A 121 -20.76 -10.60 -2.77
CA THR A 121 -20.57 -9.90 -1.50
C THR A 121 -19.18 -9.29 -1.45
N GLU A 122 -18.90 -8.41 -2.42
CA GLU A 122 -17.75 -7.50 -2.39
C GLU A 122 -18.18 -6.24 -1.64
N VAL A 123 -17.95 -6.23 -0.33
CA VAL A 123 -18.26 -5.11 0.57
C VAL A 123 -16.92 -4.59 1.05
N CYS A 124 -16.48 -3.43 0.56
CA CYS A 124 -15.35 -2.75 1.21
C CYS A 124 -15.36 -1.21 1.10
N SER A 125 -15.43 -0.60 -0.08
CA SER A 125 -15.59 0.88 -0.19
C SER A 125 -16.86 1.31 -0.92
N THR A 126 -17.70 0.33 -1.27
CA THR A 126 -19.07 0.54 -1.69
C THR A 126 -19.91 1.23 -0.63
N ASP A 127 -19.54 1.21 0.64
CA ASP A 127 -20.44 1.66 1.70
C ASP A 127 -20.64 3.17 1.69
N LEU A 128 -19.57 3.99 1.52
CA LEU A 128 -19.76 5.44 1.41
C LEU A 128 -20.57 5.81 0.16
N HIS A 129 -20.33 5.13 -0.95
CA HIS A 129 -21.15 5.33 -2.15
C HIS A 129 -22.60 4.87 -1.93
N SER A 130 -22.80 3.72 -1.29
CA SER A 130 -24.11 3.11 -1.04
C SER A 130 -24.96 3.89 -0.05
N ILE A 131 -24.34 4.57 0.91
CA ILE A 131 -25.01 5.52 1.81
C ILE A 131 -25.18 6.92 1.18
N GLY A 132 -24.71 7.14 -0.05
CA GLY A 132 -24.87 8.39 -0.79
C GLY A 132 -23.91 9.50 -0.37
N GLY A 133 -22.78 9.17 0.27
CA GLY A 133 -21.76 10.12 0.73
C GLY A 133 -20.76 10.56 -0.34
N LEU A 134 -20.60 9.78 -1.43
CA LEU A 134 -19.61 10.08 -2.46
C LEU A 134 -19.88 11.40 -3.20
N VAL A 135 -21.11 11.64 -3.64
CA VAL A 135 -21.46 12.84 -4.42
C VAL A 135 -21.30 14.13 -3.57
N PRO A 136 -21.79 14.19 -2.32
CA PRO A 136 -21.50 15.30 -1.41
C PRO A 136 -20.00 15.55 -1.20
N LEU A 137 -19.22 14.48 -0.99
CA LEU A 137 -17.77 14.57 -0.82
C LEU A 137 -17.07 15.17 -2.04
N LEU A 138 -17.47 14.77 -3.25
CA LEU A 138 -16.99 15.38 -4.50
C LEU A 138 -17.41 16.86 -4.62
N GLY A 139 -18.56 17.22 -4.06
CA GLY A 139 -19.02 18.62 -3.96
C GLY A 139 -18.10 19.48 -3.09
N TYR A 140 -17.57 18.91 -2.00
CA TYR A 140 -16.64 19.60 -1.09
C TYR A 140 -15.29 19.94 -1.72
N LEU A 141 -14.90 19.29 -2.82
CA LEU A 141 -13.74 19.70 -3.62
C LEU A 141 -13.89 21.11 -4.21
N LYS A 142 -15.10 21.67 -4.28
CA LYS A 142 -15.37 23.03 -4.78
C LYS A 142 -15.72 24.01 -3.64
N ASN A 143 -15.50 23.62 -2.39
CA ASN A 143 -15.82 24.48 -1.24
C ASN A 143 -14.90 25.71 -1.19
N SER A 144 -15.39 26.82 -0.62
CA SER A 144 -14.65 28.07 -0.46
C SER A 144 -13.40 27.91 0.43
N HIS A 145 -13.45 27.03 1.43
CA HIS A 145 -12.38 26.79 2.39
C HIS A 145 -11.34 25.79 1.86
N SER A 146 -10.06 26.17 1.88
CA SER A 146 -8.98 25.30 1.40
C SER A 146 -8.80 24.05 2.27
N GLY A 147 -8.96 24.16 3.59
CA GLY A 147 -8.90 23.01 4.50
C GLY A 147 -9.92 21.93 4.13
N ILE A 148 -11.19 22.31 3.94
CA ILE A 148 -12.25 21.41 3.49
C ILE A 148 -11.91 20.76 2.14
N ARG A 149 -11.42 21.53 1.15
CA ARG A 149 -11.01 20.97 -0.15
C ARG A 149 -9.87 19.96 -0.01
N ALA A 150 -8.88 20.25 0.84
CA ALA A 150 -7.74 19.38 1.10
C ALA A 150 -8.18 18.07 1.78
N LYS A 151 -9.01 18.16 2.82
CA LYS A 151 -9.56 17.00 3.53
C LYS A 151 -10.47 16.16 2.65
N ALA A 152 -11.33 16.77 1.84
CA ALA A 152 -12.15 16.05 0.89
C ALA A 152 -11.29 15.24 -0.11
N ALA A 153 -10.21 15.83 -0.64
CA ALA A 153 -9.27 15.10 -1.50
C ALA A 153 -8.53 13.98 -0.75
N GLU A 154 -8.26 14.15 0.54
CA GLU A 154 -7.66 13.12 1.39
C GLU A 154 -8.59 11.93 1.57
N VAL A 155 -9.84 12.15 1.98
CA VAL A 155 -10.86 11.10 2.10
C VAL A 155 -11.04 10.36 0.76
N ILE A 156 -11.08 11.07 -0.37
CA ILE A 156 -11.13 10.44 -1.70
C ILE A 156 -9.91 9.57 -1.97
N THR A 157 -8.72 10.02 -1.57
CA THR A 157 -7.48 9.25 -1.71
C THR A 157 -7.63 7.89 -1.03
N THR A 158 -8.11 7.88 0.21
CA THR A 158 -8.38 6.65 0.98
C THR A 158 -9.38 5.76 0.25
N ILE A 159 -10.54 6.29 -0.15
CA ILE A 159 -11.62 5.52 -0.79
C ILE A 159 -11.16 4.80 -2.08
N VAL A 160 -10.31 5.46 -2.87
CA VAL A 160 -9.88 4.93 -4.19
C VAL A 160 -8.57 4.14 -4.13
N GLN A 161 -7.86 4.18 -3.00
CA GLN A 161 -6.56 3.54 -2.86
C GLN A 161 -6.70 2.03 -2.97
N ASN A 162 -6.05 1.45 -3.98
CA ASN A 162 -6.09 0.01 -4.27
C ASN A 162 -7.51 -0.57 -4.43
N ASN A 163 -8.49 0.27 -4.81
CA ASN A 163 -9.89 -0.15 -4.93
C ASN A 163 -10.46 0.14 -6.33
N PRO A 164 -10.39 -0.82 -7.28
CA PRO A 164 -10.83 -0.61 -8.66
C PRO A 164 -12.30 -0.19 -8.79
N ARG A 165 -13.18 -0.72 -7.93
CA ARG A 165 -14.61 -0.40 -7.95
C ARG A 165 -14.86 1.05 -7.55
N SER A 166 -14.24 1.52 -6.47
CA SER A 166 -14.36 2.92 -6.05
C SER A 166 -13.68 3.89 -7.01
N GLN A 167 -12.55 3.50 -7.60
CA GLN A 167 -11.95 4.25 -8.70
C GLN A 167 -12.96 4.45 -9.84
N GLN A 168 -13.66 3.40 -10.26
CA GLN A 168 -14.68 3.50 -11.30
C GLN A 168 -15.84 4.41 -10.88
N LEU A 169 -16.38 4.26 -9.67
CA LEU A 169 -17.48 5.08 -9.17
C LEU A 169 -17.12 6.57 -9.11
N VAL A 170 -15.89 6.91 -8.70
CA VAL A 170 -15.39 8.30 -8.70
C VAL A 170 -15.28 8.85 -10.12
N MET A 171 -14.81 8.04 -11.07
CA MET A 171 -14.73 8.43 -12.48
C MET A 171 -16.13 8.66 -13.08
N GLU A 172 -17.08 7.78 -12.80
CA GLU A 172 -18.48 7.88 -13.26
C GLU A 172 -19.21 9.09 -12.66
N ALA A 173 -18.90 9.44 -11.40
CA ALA A 173 -19.43 10.63 -10.73
C ALA A 173 -18.74 11.95 -11.15
N ASN A 174 -17.91 11.93 -12.21
CA ASN A 174 -17.12 13.06 -12.69
C ASN A 174 -16.24 13.70 -11.60
N GLY A 175 -15.71 12.88 -10.68
CA GLY A 175 -14.83 13.34 -9.61
C GLY A 175 -13.42 13.71 -10.07
N PHE A 176 -13.00 13.25 -11.26
CA PHE A 176 -11.68 13.52 -11.82
C PHE A 176 -11.46 15.01 -12.14
N GLU A 177 -12.45 15.69 -12.73
CA GLU A 177 -12.33 17.09 -13.14
C GLU A 177 -12.10 18.05 -11.95
N PRO A 178 -12.88 18.00 -10.84
CA PRO A 178 -12.62 18.83 -9.67
C PRO A 178 -11.24 18.56 -9.04
N LEU A 179 -10.81 17.30 -8.98
CA LEU A 179 -9.48 16.94 -8.49
C LEU A 179 -8.38 17.56 -9.35
N LEU A 180 -8.52 17.48 -10.69
CA LEU A 180 -7.56 18.07 -11.61
C LEU A 180 -7.52 19.60 -11.50
N SER A 181 -8.68 20.26 -11.38
CA SER A 181 -8.77 21.69 -11.13
C SER A 181 -8.03 22.10 -9.86
N ASN A 182 -8.25 21.36 -8.77
CA ASN A 182 -7.59 21.61 -7.48
C ASN A 182 -6.07 21.36 -7.54
N PHE A 183 -5.63 20.35 -8.29
CA PHE A 183 -4.20 20.08 -8.49
C PHE A 183 -3.50 21.20 -9.29
N THR A 184 -4.14 21.67 -10.35
CA THR A 184 -3.53 22.62 -11.31
C THR A 184 -3.61 24.07 -10.85
N SER A 185 -4.74 24.49 -10.26
CA SER A 185 -5.11 25.90 -10.18
C SER A 185 -5.41 26.40 -8.77
N ASP A 186 -5.42 25.54 -7.75
CA ASP A 186 -5.71 25.98 -6.38
C ASP A 186 -4.60 26.87 -5.83
N PRO A 187 -4.91 27.99 -5.15
CA PRO A 187 -3.90 28.83 -4.51
C PRO A 187 -3.17 28.15 -3.35
N ASP A 188 -3.79 27.16 -2.71
CA ASP A 188 -3.25 26.47 -1.54
C ASP A 188 -2.44 25.23 -1.96
N ILE A 189 -1.15 25.22 -1.66
CA ILE A 189 -0.25 24.11 -1.99
C ILE A 189 -0.64 22.80 -1.31
N THR A 190 -1.29 22.86 -0.15
CA THR A 190 -1.79 21.69 0.58
C THR A 190 -2.91 21.04 -0.21
N VAL A 191 -3.86 21.85 -0.70
CA VAL A 191 -4.95 21.36 -1.57
C VAL A 191 -4.38 20.73 -2.83
N ARG A 192 -3.43 21.40 -3.50
CA ARG A 192 -2.77 20.85 -4.70
C ARG A 192 -2.09 19.51 -4.41
N THR A 193 -1.41 19.40 -3.27
CA THR A 193 -0.71 18.17 -2.87
C THR A 193 -1.67 17.03 -2.57
N LYS A 194 -2.78 17.30 -1.86
CA LYS A 194 -3.82 16.31 -1.56
C LYS A 194 -4.64 15.92 -2.79
N ALA A 195 -4.89 16.85 -3.70
CA ALA A 195 -5.51 16.56 -4.99
C ALA A 195 -4.62 15.65 -5.87
N LEU A 196 -3.31 15.93 -5.92
CA LEU A 196 -2.34 15.03 -6.54
C LEU A 196 -2.26 13.67 -5.80
N GLY A 197 -2.50 13.67 -4.49
CA GLY A 197 -2.97 12.53 -3.66
C GLY A 197 -3.94 11.63 -4.39
N ALA A 198 -5.16 12.13 -4.45
CA ALA A 198 -6.31 11.44 -4.96
C ALA A 198 -6.13 11.02 -6.41
N ILE A 199 -5.60 11.89 -7.28
CA ILE A 199 -5.37 11.57 -8.69
C ILE A 199 -4.41 10.39 -8.82
N ALA A 200 -3.29 10.39 -8.08
CA ALA A 200 -2.34 9.29 -8.13
C ALA A 200 -2.98 7.95 -7.71
N SER A 201 -3.80 7.95 -6.67
CA SER A 201 -4.53 6.74 -6.24
C SER A 201 -5.63 6.33 -7.22
N LEU A 202 -6.27 7.30 -7.88
CA LEU A 202 -7.38 7.09 -8.80
C LEU A 202 -6.96 6.48 -10.14
N ILE A 203 -5.76 6.84 -10.62
CA ILE A 203 -5.25 6.38 -11.92
C ILE A 203 -4.34 5.15 -11.82
N ARG A 204 -3.87 4.79 -10.62
CA ARG A 204 -3.08 3.59 -10.41
C ARG A 204 -3.87 2.34 -10.79
N HIS A 205 -3.26 1.52 -11.64
CA HIS A 205 -3.83 0.31 -12.23
C HIS A 205 -5.17 0.53 -12.97
N ASN A 206 -5.48 1.78 -13.33
CA ASN A 206 -6.72 2.19 -13.98
C ASN A 206 -6.42 2.83 -15.34
N LYS A 207 -6.41 2.01 -16.41
CA LYS A 207 -6.07 2.46 -17.78
C LYS A 207 -6.97 3.61 -18.28
N PRO A 208 -8.31 3.58 -18.11
CA PRO A 208 -9.17 4.74 -18.39
C PRO A 208 -8.76 6.01 -17.64
N GLY A 209 -8.40 5.87 -16.35
CA GLY A 209 -7.92 6.99 -15.53
C GLY A 209 -6.62 7.60 -16.07
N ILE A 210 -5.65 6.77 -16.45
CA ILE A 210 -4.39 7.23 -17.08
C ILE A 210 -4.68 7.96 -18.39
N ALA A 211 -5.55 7.41 -19.24
CA ALA A 211 -5.93 8.05 -20.51
C ALA A 211 -6.60 9.41 -20.28
N ALA A 212 -7.52 9.51 -19.31
CA ALA A 212 -8.16 10.77 -18.92
C ALA A 212 -7.12 11.79 -18.43
N PHE A 213 -6.16 11.35 -17.62
CA PHE A 213 -5.06 12.20 -17.14
C PHE A 213 -4.19 12.75 -18.26
N ARG A 214 -3.89 11.94 -19.28
CA ARG A 214 -3.17 12.40 -20.49
C ARG A 214 -3.98 13.43 -21.28
N LEU A 215 -5.26 13.13 -21.55
CA LEU A 215 -6.15 14.00 -22.32
C LEU A 215 -6.35 15.36 -21.66
N ALA A 216 -6.28 15.40 -20.33
CA ALA A 216 -6.44 16.62 -19.55
C ALA A 216 -5.12 17.38 -19.31
N ASN A 217 -4.07 17.10 -20.11
CA ASN A 217 -2.73 17.71 -19.99
C ASN A 217 -2.09 17.55 -18.61
N GLY A 218 -2.33 16.42 -17.93
CA GLY A 218 -1.79 16.15 -16.60
C GLY A 218 -0.26 16.22 -16.51
N TYR A 219 0.46 15.91 -17.60
CA TYR A 219 1.92 16.07 -17.68
C TYR A 219 2.38 17.52 -17.57
N ALA A 220 1.67 18.48 -18.14
CA ALA A 220 2.03 19.89 -17.99
C ALA A 220 1.88 20.33 -16.52
N ALA A 221 0.81 19.89 -15.87
CA ALA A 221 0.59 20.18 -14.45
C ALA A 221 1.63 19.50 -13.54
N LEU A 222 2.09 18.29 -13.88
CA LEU A 222 3.21 17.63 -13.19
C LEU A 222 4.51 18.40 -13.35
N ARG A 223 4.79 18.94 -14.54
CA ARG A 223 5.96 19.78 -14.78
C ARG A 223 5.92 21.03 -13.90
N ASP A 224 4.76 21.69 -13.81
CA ASP A 224 4.59 22.87 -12.94
C ASP A 224 4.74 22.51 -11.46
N ALA A 225 4.30 21.31 -11.06
CA ALA A 225 4.48 20.81 -9.70
C ALA A 225 5.96 20.62 -9.32
N LEU A 226 6.79 20.17 -10.28
CA LEU A 226 8.24 20.04 -10.07
C LEU A 226 8.95 21.40 -9.90
N GLY A 227 8.39 22.47 -10.46
CA GLY A 227 8.90 23.84 -10.30
C GLY A 227 8.50 24.52 -8.98
N SER A 228 7.67 23.88 -8.15
CA SER A 228 7.26 24.39 -6.84
C SER A 228 8.40 24.33 -5.82
N GLU A 229 8.37 25.18 -4.80
CA GLU A 229 9.32 25.13 -3.67
C GLU A 229 8.98 24.03 -2.65
N SER A 230 7.78 23.44 -2.74
CA SER A 230 7.33 22.41 -1.80
C SER A 230 7.92 21.04 -2.12
N VAL A 231 8.89 20.61 -1.30
CA VAL A 231 9.52 19.28 -1.35
C VAL A 231 8.50 18.15 -1.38
N ARG A 232 7.45 18.23 -0.54
CA ARG A 232 6.39 17.21 -0.49
C ARG A 232 5.63 17.12 -1.81
N PHE A 233 5.37 18.26 -2.45
CA PHE A 233 4.66 18.31 -3.72
C PHE A 233 5.53 17.81 -4.88
N GLN A 234 6.80 18.24 -4.93
CA GLN A 234 7.80 17.76 -5.89
C GLN A 234 7.95 16.24 -5.80
N ARG A 235 8.16 15.69 -4.60
CA ARG A 235 8.30 14.25 -4.36
C ARG A 235 7.08 13.47 -4.86
N LYS A 236 5.88 13.97 -4.58
CA LYS A 236 4.64 13.32 -5.01
C LYS A 236 4.47 13.34 -6.53
N ALA A 237 4.86 14.44 -7.18
CA ALA A 237 4.87 14.56 -8.63
C ALA A 237 5.90 13.61 -9.26
N LEU A 238 7.15 13.58 -8.77
CA LEU A 238 8.20 12.67 -9.25
C LEU A 238 7.76 11.20 -9.15
N ASN A 239 7.18 10.80 -8.03
CA ASN A 239 6.67 9.44 -7.84
C ASN A 239 5.53 9.09 -8.81
N LEU A 240 4.64 10.04 -9.12
CA LEU A 240 3.58 9.81 -10.11
C LEU A 240 4.15 9.72 -11.54
N ILE A 241 5.10 10.58 -11.89
CA ILE A 241 5.77 10.54 -13.19
C ILE A 241 6.46 9.19 -13.37
N HIS A 242 7.24 8.75 -12.39
CA HIS A 242 7.91 7.45 -12.44
C HIS A 242 6.91 6.30 -12.65
N TYR A 243 5.80 6.30 -11.90
CA TYR A 243 4.73 5.32 -12.10
C TYR A 243 4.18 5.32 -13.54
N LEU A 244 3.89 6.51 -14.09
CA LEU A 244 3.31 6.64 -15.43
C LEU A 244 4.28 6.20 -16.54
N LEU A 245 5.57 6.52 -16.40
CA LEU A 245 6.62 6.09 -17.32
C LEU A 245 6.75 4.55 -17.32
N HIS A 246 6.69 3.93 -16.15
CA HIS A 246 6.77 2.48 -16.02
C HIS A 246 5.56 1.76 -16.64
N GLU A 247 4.36 2.33 -16.50
CA GLU A 247 3.15 1.77 -17.09
C GLU A 247 3.09 1.92 -18.62
N ASN A 248 3.68 2.99 -19.18
CA ASN A 248 3.66 3.24 -20.62
C ASN A 248 4.94 3.92 -21.11
N SER A 249 5.82 3.17 -21.75
CA SER A 249 7.05 3.69 -22.36
C SER A 249 6.82 4.78 -23.41
N SER A 250 5.65 4.83 -24.05
CA SER A 250 5.30 5.92 -24.98
C SER A 250 5.32 7.30 -24.33
N ASP A 251 5.13 7.37 -23.02
CA ASP A 251 5.09 8.63 -22.27
C ASP A 251 6.50 9.21 -22.06
N CYS A 252 7.56 8.41 -22.20
CA CYS A 252 8.95 8.86 -22.14
C CYS A 252 9.24 9.97 -23.17
N ASN A 253 8.66 9.85 -24.37
CA ASN A 253 8.79 10.87 -25.41
C ASN A 253 8.10 12.18 -25.02
N VAL A 254 6.85 12.09 -24.53
CA VAL A 254 6.08 13.26 -24.08
C VAL A 254 6.79 13.98 -22.93
N VAL A 255 7.29 13.22 -21.95
CA VAL A 255 8.04 13.73 -20.80
C VAL A 255 9.36 14.37 -21.24
N SER A 256 10.05 13.78 -22.22
CA SER A 256 11.27 14.36 -22.80
C SER A 256 11.00 15.68 -23.52
N GLU A 257 9.97 15.73 -24.37
CA GLU A 257 9.56 16.94 -25.12
C GLU A 257 9.12 18.08 -24.20
N LEU A 258 8.47 17.76 -23.07
CA LEU A 258 8.05 18.74 -22.07
C LEU A 258 9.22 19.28 -21.22
N GLY A 259 10.43 18.76 -21.38
CA GLY A 259 11.64 19.25 -20.71
C GLY A 259 11.82 18.76 -19.27
N PHE A 260 11.17 17.65 -18.90
CA PHE A 260 11.36 17.02 -17.59
C PHE A 260 12.80 16.61 -17.29
N PRO A 261 13.61 16.06 -18.23
CA PRO A 261 15.00 15.70 -17.94
C PRO A 261 15.79 16.84 -17.33
N ARG A 262 15.62 18.06 -17.85
CA ARG A 262 16.30 19.26 -17.34
C ARG A 262 15.87 19.63 -15.92
N ILE A 263 14.58 19.51 -15.60
CA ILE A 263 14.06 19.80 -14.27
C ILE A 263 14.51 18.71 -13.28
N MET A 264 14.45 17.43 -13.67
CA MET A 264 14.91 16.32 -12.84
C MET A 264 16.42 16.40 -12.57
N MET A 265 17.23 16.84 -13.54
CA MET A 265 18.65 17.12 -13.29
C MET A 265 18.82 18.18 -12.20
N HIS A 266 18.04 19.27 -12.21
CA HIS A 266 18.11 20.26 -11.15
C HIS A 266 17.69 19.69 -9.78
N LEU A 267 16.61 18.89 -9.74
CA LEU A 267 16.11 18.25 -8.51
C LEU A 267 17.04 17.14 -7.98
N ALA A 268 17.84 16.51 -8.83
CA ALA A 268 18.88 15.56 -8.42
C ALA A 268 20.01 16.23 -7.63
N SER A 269 20.11 17.57 -7.66
CA SER A 269 20.99 18.38 -6.81
C SER A 269 20.29 18.96 -5.56
N SER A 270 19.03 18.58 -5.28
CA SER A 270 18.28 19.07 -4.10
C SER A 270 18.96 18.67 -2.79
N ASP A 271 18.76 19.43 -1.71
CA ASP A 271 19.23 19.05 -0.37
C ASP A 271 18.40 17.91 0.24
N ASP A 272 17.15 17.75 -0.19
CA ASP A 272 16.26 16.68 0.27
C ASP A 272 16.58 15.34 -0.43
N SER A 273 16.89 14.31 0.36
CA SER A 273 17.28 12.99 -0.17
C SER A 273 16.17 12.32 -0.95
N GLU A 274 14.92 12.41 -0.48
CA GLU A 274 13.79 11.75 -1.14
C GLU A 274 13.49 12.38 -2.50
N VAL A 275 13.58 13.71 -2.63
CA VAL A 275 13.45 14.40 -3.93
C VAL A 275 14.61 14.06 -4.86
N ARG A 276 15.85 14.04 -4.36
CA ARG A 276 17.01 13.63 -5.17
C ARG A 276 16.84 12.22 -5.71
N GLU A 277 16.51 11.26 -4.86
CA GLU A 277 16.32 9.86 -5.24
C GLU A 277 15.19 9.70 -6.25
N ALA A 278 14.04 10.34 -6.00
CA ALA A 278 12.92 10.28 -6.94
C ALA A 278 13.25 10.92 -8.30
N ALA A 279 14.06 11.98 -8.32
CA ALA A 279 14.53 12.61 -9.57
C ALA A 279 15.52 11.71 -10.32
N LEU A 280 16.47 11.07 -9.61
CA LEU A 280 17.41 10.11 -10.19
C LEU A 280 16.70 8.88 -10.75
N ARG A 281 15.66 8.36 -10.07
CA ARG A 281 14.79 7.29 -10.60
C ARG A 281 14.13 7.69 -11.91
N GLY A 282 13.56 8.89 -11.98
CA GLY A 282 12.96 9.43 -13.20
C GLY A 282 13.97 9.54 -14.36
N LEU A 283 15.18 10.02 -14.08
CA LEU A 283 16.26 10.12 -15.08
C LEU A 283 16.71 8.75 -15.58
N LEU A 284 16.80 7.75 -14.69
CA LEU A 284 17.17 6.37 -15.05
C LEU A 284 16.17 5.75 -16.01
N GLU A 285 14.88 5.90 -15.75
CA GLU A 285 13.82 5.39 -16.62
C GLU A 285 13.91 6.02 -18.02
N LEU A 286 14.10 7.34 -18.10
CA LEU A 286 14.25 8.06 -19.36
C LEU A 286 15.54 7.68 -20.11
N ALA A 287 16.63 7.36 -19.40
CA ALA A 287 17.87 6.89 -19.99
C ALA A 287 17.72 5.48 -20.58
N GLN A 288 17.02 4.58 -19.88
CA GLN A 288 16.77 3.22 -20.34
C GLN A 288 15.93 3.21 -21.63
N ASP A 289 14.91 4.07 -21.74
CA ASP A 289 14.11 4.18 -22.97
C ASP A 289 14.93 4.70 -24.16
N LYS A 290 15.81 5.69 -23.94
CA LYS A 290 16.71 6.24 -24.98
C LYS A 290 17.74 5.24 -25.51
N THR A 291 18.15 4.24 -24.71
CA THR A 291 18.98 3.16 -25.24
C THR A 291 18.23 2.28 -26.25
N SER A 292 16.90 2.32 -26.24
CA SER A 292 16.01 1.60 -27.17
C SER A 292 15.60 2.41 -28.41
N GLY A 293 15.68 3.73 -28.37
CA GLY A 293 15.39 4.64 -29.48
C GLY A 293 16.59 5.52 -29.82
N GLY A 294 17.21 5.29 -31.00
CA GLY A 294 18.49 5.87 -31.43
C GLY A 294 18.78 7.30 -30.96
N SER A 295 19.93 7.44 -30.28
CA SER A 295 20.51 8.71 -29.82
C SER A 295 20.77 9.65 -30.99
N ASP A 296 19.97 10.72 -31.10
CA ASP A 296 20.37 11.89 -31.88
C ASP A 296 19.97 13.15 -31.11
N GLY A 297 20.97 13.80 -30.51
CA GLY A 297 20.91 15.20 -30.11
C GLY A 297 20.73 15.53 -28.63
N LEU A 298 21.69 15.20 -27.74
CA LEU A 298 21.74 15.74 -26.36
C LEU A 298 23.15 16.03 -25.82
N GLY A 299 24.12 16.40 -26.66
CA GLY A 299 25.52 16.56 -26.22
C GLY A 299 25.75 17.52 -25.03
N GLU A 300 25.02 18.64 -24.94
CA GLU A 300 25.18 19.57 -23.81
C GLU A 300 24.46 19.14 -22.53
N GLU A 301 23.33 18.42 -22.65
CA GLU A 301 22.60 17.92 -21.49
C GLU A 301 23.30 16.69 -20.91
N ASP A 302 23.92 15.87 -21.76
CA ASP A 302 24.70 14.72 -21.37
C ASP A 302 25.95 15.12 -20.58
N GLU A 303 26.67 16.17 -21.00
CA GLU A 303 27.82 16.70 -20.22
C GLU A 303 27.39 17.26 -18.85
N LYS A 304 26.24 17.93 -18.76
CA LYS A 304 25.71 18.41 -17.48
C LYS A 304 25.30 17.26 -16.57
N LEU A 305 24.64 16.24 -17.12
CA LEU A 305 24.29 15.03 -16.40
C LEU A 305 25.55 14.32 -15.88
N LYS A 306 26.59 14.22 -16.71
CA LYS A 306 27.89 13.65 -16.33
C LYS A 306 28.52 14.39 -15.16
N GLN A 307 28.59 15.72 -15.22
CA GLN A 307 29.13 16.55 -14.14
C GLN A 307 28.34 16.37 -12.85
N LEU A 308 27.01 16.39 -12.94
CA LEU A 308 26.13 16.18 -11.80
C LEU A 308 26.36 14.81 -11.14
N LEU A 309 26.42 13.73 -11.94
CA LEU A 309 26.68 12.40 -11.40
C LEU A 309 28.07 12.31 -10.78
N GLN A 310 29.09 12.93 -11.38
CA GLN A 310 30.44 12.99 -10.78
C GLN A 310 30.45 13.74 -9.44
N GLU A 311 29.71 14.83 -9.33
CA GLU A 311 29.57 15.58 -8.07
C GLU A 311 28.85 14.74 -7.01
N ARG A 312 27.77 14.02 -7.37
CA ARG A 312 27.08 13.11 -6.46
C ARG A 312 27.96 11.94 -6.03
N ILE A 313 28.68 11.30 -6.96
CA ILE A 313 29.64 10.24 -6.66
C ILE A 313 30.68 10.72 -5.64
N LYS A 314 31.28 11.89 -5.86
CA LYS A 314 32.24 12.49 -4.91
C LYS A 314 31.59 12.78 -3.56
N GLY A 315 30.36 13.30 -3.55
CA GLY A 315 29.60 13.56 -2.34
C GLY A 315 29.39 12.28 -1.53
N ILE A 316 28.94 11.20 -2.19
CA ILE A 316 28.73 9.87 -1.59
C ILE A 316 30.05 9.30 -1.05
N SER A 317 31.15 9.36 -1.79
CA SER A 317 32.45 8.84 -1.34
C SER A 317 33.02 9.56 -0.11
N LEU A 318 32.52 10.76 0.22
CA LEU A 318 32.91 11.53 1.41
C LEU A 318 31.96 11.33 2.60
N MET A 319 30.88 10.56 2.45
CA MET A 319 29.89 10.33 3.51
C MET A 319 30.41 9.41 4.62
N SER A 320 29.83 9.56 5.82
CA SER A 320 30.08 8.64 6.93
C SER A 320 29.42 7.27 6.67
N PRO A 321 29.85 6.18 7.32
CA PRO A 321 29.22 4.86 7.18
C PRO A 321 27.72 4.86 7.50
N GLU A 322 27.29 5.65 8.48
CA GLU A 322 25.89 5.82 8.86
C GLU A 322 25.09 6.50 7.73
N ASP A 323 25.64 7.57 7.16
CA ASP A 323 25.00 8.30 6.05
C ASP A 323 24.97 7.47 4.75
N LEU A 324 25.98 6.63 4.53
CA LEU A 324 26.00 5.69 3.40
C LEU A 324 24.89 4.63 3.48
N GLY A 325 24.52 4.22 4.70
CA GLY A 325 23.36 3.36 4.93
C GLY A 325 22.06 4.07 4.55
N ALA A 326 21.89 5.33 4.96
CA ALA A 326 20.73 6.14 4.61
C ALA A 326 20.64 6.43 3.10
N ALA A 327 21.78 6.66 2.44
CA ALA A 327 21.85 6.95 1.00
C ALA A 327 21.88 5.69 0.11
N ARG A 328 21.48 4.51 0.61
CA ARG A 328 21.55 3.25 -0.14
C ARG A 328 20.88 3.33 -1.51
N GLU A 329 19.68 3.88 -1.57
CA GLU A 329 18.94 4.00 -2.83
C GLU A 329 19.63 4.96 -3.77
N GLU A 330 20.08 6.13 -3.29
CA GLU A 330 20.87 7.08 -4.07
C GLU A 330 22.12 6.41 -4.69
N ARG A 331 22.86 5.59 -3.92
CA ARG A 331 24.05 4.86 -4.39
C ARG A 331 23.74 3.93 -5.56
N HIS A 332 22.67 3.14 -5.46
CA HIS A 332 22.25 2.24 -6.53
C HIS A 332 21.76 2.98 -7.77
N LEU A 333 21.03 4.08 -7.58
CA LEU A 333 20.48 4.87 -8.68
C LEU A 333 21.56 5.59 -9.47
N VAL A 334 22.53 6.20 -8.79
CA VAL A 334 23.66 6.89 -9.44
C VAL A 334 24.51 5.91 -10.26
N ASP A 335 24.80 4.72 -9.73
CA ASP A 335 25.55 3.69 -10.45
C ASP A 335 24.77 3.14 -11.65
N SER A 336 23.47 2.87 -11.47
CA SER A 336 22.61 2.37 -12.55
C SER A 336 22.45 3.39 -13.67
N LEU A 337 22.26 4.66 -13.32
CA LEU A 337 22.13 5.76 -14.27
C LEU A 337 23.44 6.03 -15.02
N TRP A 338 24.58 5.99 -14.32
CA TRP A 338 25.89 6.09 -14.95
C TRP A 338 26.11 4.97 -15.97
N ASN A 339 25.82 3.73 -15.59
CA ASN A 339 25.95 2.58 -16.48
C ASN A 339 24.99 2.67 -17.68
N ALA A 340 23.74 3.11 -17.46
CA ALA A 340 22.76 3.28 -18.54
C ALA A 340 23.16 4.36 -19.56
N CYS A 341 23.76 5.48 -19.11
CA CYS A 341 24.16 6.56 -20.00
C CYS A 341 25.50 6.29 -20.71
N TYR A 342 26.49 5.71 -20.02
CA TYR A 342 27.88 5.66 -20.51
C TYR A 342 28.38 4.25 -20.82
N ASN A 343 27.62 3.20 -20.53
CA ASN A 343 28.03 1.79 -20.67
C ASN A 343 29.35 1.45 -19.95
N GLU A 344 29.64 2.16 -18.86
CA GLU A 344 30.83 1.98 -18.03
C GLU A 344 30.42 1.85 -16.55
N PRO A 345 31.18 1.11 -15.73
CA PRO A 345 30.93 1.06 -14.29
C PRO A 345 31.26 2.40 -13.64
N SER A 346 30.43 2.86 -12.69
CA SER A 346 30.70 4.08 -11.93
C SER A 346 31.91 3.91 -11.00
N SER A 347 32.55 5.02 -10.60
CA SER A 347 33.65 4.97 -9.62
C SER A 347 33.21 4.39 -8.27
N LEU A 348 31.92 4.55 -7.89
CA LEU A 348 31.36 3.94 -6.68
C LEU A 348 31.44 2.41 -6.72
N ARG A 349 31.25 1.81 -7.90
CA ARG A 349 31.36 0.35 -8.08
C ARG A 349 32.79 -0.12 -7.90
N GLY A 350 33.76 0.66 -8.40
CA GLY A 350 35.19 0.39 -8.20
C GLY A 350 35.62 0.52 -6.74
N GLU A 351 35.01 1.45 -5.98
CA GLU A 351 35.28 1.67 -4.56
C GLU A 351 34.52 0.71 -3.62
N GLY A 352 33.66 -0.18 -4.16
CA GLY A 352 32.85 -1.09 -3.37
C GLY A 352 31.74 -0.40 -2.57
N LEU A 353 31.39 0.85 -2.93
CA LEU A 353 30.39 1.66 -2.24
C LEU A 353 28.98 1.48 -2.79
N VAL A 354 28.77 0.71 -3.87
CA VAL A 354 27.42 0.47 -4.43
C VAL A 354 26.62 -0.53 -3.59
N VAL A 355 27.25 -1.59 -3.11
CA VAL A 355 26.62 -2.59 -2.22
C VAL A 355 27.52 -2.72 -1.00
N LEU A 356 27.06 -2.23 0.15
CA LEU A 356 27.83 -2.32 1.40
C LEU A 356 27.51 -3.65 2.12
N PRO A 357 28.46 -4.22 2.87
CA PRO A 357 28.21 -5.41 3.69
C PRO A 357 27.11 -5.13 4.71
N GLY A 358 25.97 -5.82 4.57
CA GLY A 358 24.78 -5.61 5.42
C GLY A 358 23.59 -4.96 4.72
N ASP A 359 23.75 -4.46 3.49
CA ASP A 359 22.62 -3.95 2.69
C ASP A 359 21.57 -5.05 2.43
N ASP A 360 21.98 -6.31 2.30
CA ASP A 360 21.09 -7.47 2.13
C ASP A 360 20.74 -8.20 3.44
N ALA A 361 21.15 -7.66 4.59
CA ALA A 361 20.78 -8.26 5.88
C ALA A 361 19.30 -7.99 6.16
N PRO A 362 18.49 -9.02 6.48
CA PRO A 362 17.13 -8.78 6.92
C PRO A 362 17.15 -7.88 8.16
N PRO A 363 16.15 -6.98 8.32
CA PRO A 363 16.08 -6.09 9.47
C PRO A 363 16.22 -6.92 10.76
N PRO A 364 16.97 -6.43 11.77
CA PRO A 364 17.20 -7.17 12.99
C PRO A 364 15.84 -7.52 13.60
N ASP A 365 15.59 -8.83 13.73
CA ASP A 365 14.36 -9.33 14.33
C ASP A 365 14.33 -8.97 15.82
N VAL A 366 13.78 -7.80 16.09
CA VAL A 366 13.52 -7.28 17.43
C VAL A 366 12.23 -7.84 18.01
N ALA A 367 11.31 -8.32 17.16
CA ALA A 367 10.01 -8.84 17.57
C ALA A 367 10.13 -10.22 18.21
N SER A 368 10.93 -11.14 17.65
CA SER A 368 11.13 -12.47 18.24
C SER A 368 11.78 -12.43 19.63
N LYS A 369 12.62 -11.42 19.91
CA LYS A 369 13.23 -11.24 21.24
C LYS A 369 12.22 -10.82 22.31
N HIS A 370 11.11 -10.21 21.93
CA HIS A 370 10.07 -9.74 22.86
C HIS A 370 8.81 -10.60 22.85
N PHE A 371 8.56 -11.35 21.77
CA PHE A 371 7.38 -12.17 21.54
C PHE A 371 7.74 -13.60 21.14
N GLU A 372 8.66 -14.23 21.88
CA GLU A 372 8.83 -15.68 21.77
C GLU A 372 7.57 -16.38 22.32
N PRO A 373 6.84 -17.17 21.50
CA PRO A 373 5.75 -18.00 22.01
C PRO A 373 6.34 -19.03 22.99
N PRO A 374 5.69 -19.33 24.13
CA PRO A 374 6.22 -20.24 25.14
C PRO A 374 6.58 -21.64 24.60
N LEU A 375 6.02 -22.04 23.45
CA LEU A 375 6.32 -23.31 22.78
C LEU A 375 7.73 -23.34 22.14
N ARG A 376 8.30 -22.21 21.69
CA ARG A 376 9.68 -22.17 21.14
C ARG A 376 10.73 -22.07 22.24
N ALA A 377 10.46 -21.31 23.30
CA ALA A 377 11.35 -21.20 24.47
C ALA A 377 11.55 -22.57 25.16
N TRP A 378 10.54 -23.45 25.13
CA TRP A 378 10.63 -24.81 25.66
C TRP A 378 11.52 -25.74 24.83
N ALA A 379 11.54 -25.58 23.50
CA ALA A 379 12.40 -26.38 22.62
C ALA A 379 13.88 -25.98 22.77
N ALA A 380 14.19 -24.69 22.86
CA ALA A 380 15.57 -24.20 23.04
C ALA A 380 16.17 -24.60 24.40
N ASN A 381 15.36 -24.60 25.48
CA ASN A 381 15.81 -25.05 26.80
C ASN A 381 16.01 -26.57 26.92
N GLN A 382 15.42 -27.38 26.04
CA GLN A 382 15.70 -28.81 25.99
C GLN A 382 17.05 -29.13 25.34
N GLU A 383 17.49 -28.32 24.37
CA GLU A 383 18.80 -28.48 23.74
C GLU A 383 19.96 -27.97 24.60
N ALA A 384 19.76 -26.91 25.39
CA ALA A 384 20.79 -26.39 26.31
C ALA A 384 21.09 -27.33 27.51
N ASN A 385 20.20 -28.26 27.84
CA ASN A 385 20.36 -29.21 28.96
C ASN A 385 20.89 -30.60 28.56
N ARG A 386 21.25 -30.83 27.28
CA ARG A 386 21.90 -32.09 26.88
C ARG A 386 23.42 -32.02 27.07
N ALA A 387 23.88 -32.47 28.24
CA ALA A 387 25.27 -32.88 28.41
C ALA A 387 25.61 -34.10 27.53
N PRO A 388 26.87 -34.26 27.07
CA PRO A 388 27.22 -35.23 26.05
C PRO A 388 27.35 -36.64 26.66
N GLY A 389 26.53 -37.58 26.21
CA GLY A 389 26.61 -38.96 26.70
C GLY A 389 25.76 -39.96 25.92
N THR A 390 26.42 -40.65 25.00
CA THR A 390 26.15 -42.01 24.47
C THR A 390 24.73 -42.39 24.00
N GLU A 391 24.66 -42.65 22.69
CA GLU A 391 23.54 -43.21 21.93
C GLU A 391 22.92 -44.49 22.54
N LYS A 392 21.59 -44.60 22.40
CA LYS A 392 20.93 -45.84 21.93
C LYS A 392 19.58 -45.52 21.29
N LYS A 393 19.40 -46.05 20.07
CA LYS A 393 18.18 -46.03 19.25
C LYS A 393 17.00 -46.70 19.97
N GLU A 394 15.84 -46.06 19.95
CA GLU A 394 14.54 -46.73 19.93
C GLU A 394 13.54 -45.86 19.16
N ALA A 395 12.81 -46.48 18.24
CA ALA A 395 11.91 -45.84 17.28
C ALA A 395 10.48 -46.33 17.51
N ALA A 396 9.50 -45.41 17.50
CA ALA A 396 8.11 -45.59 17.07
C ALA A 396 7.29 -44.30 17.37
N PRO A 397 6.12 -44.09 16.74
CA PRO A 397 5.76 -44.31 15.34
C PRO A 397 5.02 -43.12 14.70
N LEU A 398 5.13 -42.96 13.38
CA LEU A 398 4.32 -42.01 12.57
C LEU A 398 3.11 -42.74 11.97
N LEU A 399 1.91 -42.24 12.24
CA LEU A 399 0.64 -42.69 11.65
C LEU A 399 0.33 -41.84 10.40
N LEU A 400 0.48 -42.46 9.22
CA LEU A 400 0.11 -41.92 7.91
C LEU A 400 -1.03 -42.77 7.35
N GLY A 401 -2.17 -42.15 7.05
CA GLY A 401 -3.37 -42.81 6.52
C GLY A 401 -3.53 -42.68 5.01
N PHE A 402 -3.27 -43.80 4.32
CA PHE A 402 -3.93 -44.39 3.14
C PHE A 402 -4.47 -43.54 1.95
N SER A 403 -3.96 -43.87 0.75
CA SER A 403 -4.67 -43.82 -0.55
C SER A 403 -4.99 -45.26 -1.01
N PRO A 404 -6.09 -45.53 -1.75
CA PRO A 404 -6.45 -46.89 -2.15
C PRO A 404 -5.85 -47.32 -3.50
N GLN A 405 -5.32 -48.55 -3.54
CA GLN A 405 -4.79 -49.23 -4.72
C GLN A 405 -5.89 -49.87 -5.59
N GLN A 406 -5.65 -49.92 -6.91
CA GLN A 406 -6.22 -50.94 -7.81
C GLN A 406 -5.17 -52.03 -8.10
N PRO A 407 -5.59 -53.29 -8.38
CA PRO A 407 -4.68 -54.41 -8.60
C PRO A 407 -4.30 -54.65 -10.08
N GLU A 408 -3.02 -54.98 -10.28
CA GLU A 408 -2.39 -55.66 -11.44
C GLU A 408 -2.96 -57.09 -11.63
N THR A 409 -2.92 -57.82 -12.76
CA THR A 409 -2.25 -57.88 -14.09
C THR A 409 -2.95 -59.06 -14.88
N PRO A 410 -2.53 -59.63 -16.06
CA PRO A 410 -1.29 -59.49 -16.86
C PRO A 410 -1.39 -59.52 -18.42
N HIS A 411 -0.26 -59.14 -19.04
CA HIS A 411 0.35 -59.58 -20.31
C HIS A 411 -0.49 -59.83 -21.58
N VAL A 412 -0.13 -59.14 -22.68
CA VAL A 412 0.35 -59.74 -23.96
C VAL A 412 1.24 -58.73 -24.71
N GLN A 413 2.35 -59.22 -25.28
CA GLN A 413 3.32 -58.51 -26.12
C GLN A 413 2.84 -58.23 -27.55
N SER A 414 3.51 -57.26 -28.18
CA SER A 414 3.95 -57.23 -29.60
C SER A 414 3.42 -56.09 -30.50
N SER A 415 4.33 -55.13 -30.70
CA SER A 415 4.82 -54.59 -31.98
C SER A 415 3.92 -53.83 -32.96
N SER A 416 4.37 -52.59 -33.20
CA SER A 416 4.75 -52.02 -34.51
C SER A 416 3.71 -51.26 -35.35
N SER A 417 4.22 -50.16 -35.93
CA SER A 417 3.70 -49.24 -36.95
C SER A 417 2.87 -48.07 -36.38
N GLY A 418 3.18 -46.80 -36.63
CA GLY A 418 4.01 -46.19 -37.67
C GLY A 418 3.16 -45.15 -38.40
N GLY A 419 3.66 -43.92 -38.54
CA GLY A 419 3.14 -42.96 -39.51
C GLY A 419 2.54 -41.69 -38.91
N GLU A 420 3.34 -40.63 -38.96
CA GLU A 420 2.93 -39.24 -39.13
C GLU A 420 1.86 -39.09 -40.22
N ASP A 421 0.94 -38.12 -40.11
CA ASP A 421 0.98 -36.90 -40.95
C ASP A 421 -0.22 -35.97 -40.66
N ALA A 422 0.06 -34.68 -40.79
CA ALA A 422 -0.86 -33.57 -40.74
C ALA A 422 -1.78 -33.52 -41.97
N GLY A 423 -2.94 -32.87 -41.86
CA GLY A 423 -3.79 -32.65 -43.03
C GLY A 423 -5.07 -31.89 -42.78
N GLN A 424 -4.99 -30.56 -42.84
CA GLN A 424 -6.11 -29.64 -42.99
C GLN A 424 -7.03 -30.00 -44.18
N ARG A 425 -8.34 -29.82 -44.02
CA ARG A 425 -9.30 -29.14 -44.93
C ARG A 425 -10.74 -29.47 -44.48
N SER A 426 -11.54 -28.48 -44.08
CA SER A 426 -12.37 -27.65 -44.97
C SER A 426 -13.33 -28.48 -45.83
N THR A 427 -14.62 -28.48 -45.46
CA THR A 427 -15.71 -28.62 -46.44
C THR A 427 -16.89 -27.74 -46.01
N PRO A 428 -17.48 -26.96 -46.92
CA PRO A 428 -18.79 -26.37 -46.74
C PRO A 428 -19.85 -27.18 -47.52
N ARG A 429 -21.02 -27.36 -46.92
CA ARG A 429 -22.31 -27.22 -47.59
C ARG A 429 -23.45 -27.19 -46.60
#